data_AF-A0A178GXM4-F1
#
_entry.id   AF-A0A178GXM4-F1
#
_cell.length_a   1.000
_cell.length_b   1.000
_cell.length_c   1.000
_cell.angle_alpha   90.00
_cell.angle_beta   90.00
_cell.angle_gamma   90.00
#
_symmetry.space_group_name_H-M   'P 1'
#
loop_
_entity.id
_entity.type
_entity.pdbx_description
1 polymer ?
#
loop_
_entity_poly.entity_id
_entity_poly.type
_entity_poly.pdbx_seq_one_letter_code
_entity_poly.pdbx_strand_id
1 'polypeptide(L)'
;MLNDLKEKGVEDILIVCVDGLKSFPKAINSVFPKAEIQLCIVHQIRNSLKYASSKDVKIFMNDLKKIYRAASREIAENYLLELEEKWGEKYPLVLAE
;
A
#
# COMPACT_ATOMS: atom_id res chain seq x y z
N MET A 1 4.63 22.83 -1.60
CA MET A 1 4.22 21.69 -2.45
C MET A 1 2.70 21.56 -2.54
N LEU A 2 1.98 21.13 -1.48
CA LEU A 2 0.51 21.00 -1.55
C LEU A 2 -0.19 22.35 -1.79
N ASN A 3 0.24 23.40 -1.09
CA ASN A 3 -0.25 24.76 -1.34
C ASN A 3 0.06 25.22 -2.78
N ASP A 4 1.26 24.92 -3.27
CA ASP A 4 1.66 25.27 -4.64
C ASP A 4 0.76 24.60 -5.69
N LEU A 5 0.27 23.36 -5.45
CA LEU A 5 -0.72 22.72 -6.32
C LEU A 5 -2.05 23.48 -6.33
N LYS A 6 -2.49 23.91 -5.14
CA LYS A 6 -3.71 24.71 -4.99
C LYS A 6 -3.58 26.09 -5.66
N GLU A 7 -2.44 26.75 -5.49
CA GLU A 7 -2.11 28.03 -6.14
C GLU A 7 -2.03 27.90 -7.68
N LYS A 8 -1.67 26.71 -8.18
CA LYS A 8 -1.69 26.39 -9.61
C LYS A 8 -3.08 25.98 -10.15
N GLY A 9 -4.13 26.09 -9.33
CA GLY A 9 -5.52 25.86 -9.74
C GLY A 9 -6.03 24.44 -9.52
N VAL A 10 -5.33 23.58 -8.77
CA VAL A 10 -5.92 22.30 -8.33
C VAL A 10 -6.97 22.60 -7.26
N GLU A 11 -8.23 22.38 -7.58
CA GLU A 11 -9.35 22.68 -6.69
C GLU A 11 -9.64 21.55 -5.70
N ASP A 12 -9.62 20.31 -6.17
CA ASP A 12 -9.94 19.13 -5.36
C ASP A 12 -9.09 17.92 -5.77
N ILE A 13 -8.87 17.03 -4.80
CA ILE A 13 -8.19 15.76 -5.01
C ILE A 13 -9.04 14.69 -4.34
N LEU A 14 -9.50 13.70 -5.11
CA LEU A 14 -10.33 12.62 -4.58
C LEU A 14 -9.52 11.63 -3.75
N ILE A 15 -8.35 11.22 -4.24
CA ILE A 15 -7.50 10.19 -3.61
C ILE A 15 -6.04 10.64 -3.62
N VAL A 16 -5.36 10.52 -2.47
CA VAL A 16 -3.91 10.72 -2.35
C VAL A 16 -3.28 9.44 -1.80
N CYS A 17 -2.41 8.82 -2.59
CA CYS A 17 -1.64 7.66 -2.18
C CYS A 17 -0.29 8.08 -1.57
N VAL A 18 -0.05 7.75 -0.30
CA VAL A 18 1.20 8.06 0.43
C VAL A 18 1.94 6.80 0.86
N ASP A 19 3.23 6.91 1.13
CA ASP A 19 4.10 5.80 1.55
C ASP A 19 3.95 5.38 3.02
N GLY A 20 3.20 6.13 3.83
CA GLY A 20 2.95 5.84 5.25
C GLY A 20 3.58 6.85 6.23
N LEU A 21 4.15 7.95 5.75
CA LEU A 21 4.65 9.02 6.62
C LEU A 21 3.53 9.61 7.50
N LYS A 22 3.68 9.49 8.83
CA LYS A 22 2.65 9.87 9.82
C LYS A 22 2.21 11.33 9.74
N SER A 23 3.07 12.23 9.28
CA SER A 23 2.78 13.67 9.18
C SER A 23 1.99 14.06 7.92
N PHE A 24 2.02 13.22 6.88
CA PHE A 24 1.43 13.56 5.58
C PHE A 24 -0.10 13.64 5.60
N PRO A 25 -0.83 12.72 6.26
CA PRO A 25 -2.29 12.80 6.32
C PRO A 25 -2.79 14.16 6.85
N LYS A 26 -2.17 14.67 7.90
CA LYS A 26 -2.51 15.97 8.50
C LYS A 26 -2.23 17.13 7.54
N ALA A 27 -1.09 17.10 6.85
CA ALA A 27 -0.72 18.16 5.90
C ALA A 27 -1.62 18.17 4.67
N ILE A 28 -1.95 17.00 4.12
CA ILE A 28 -2.86 16.84 2.98
C ILE A 28 -4.25 17.39 3.34
N ASN A 29 -4.80 16.95 4.46
CA ASN A 29 -6.15 17.36 4.88
C ASN A 29 -6.25 18.86 5.23
N SER A 30 -5.14 19.53 5.57
CA SER A 30 -5.15 20.98 5.76
C SER A 30 -5.31 21.78 4.45
N VAL A 31 -4.95 21.20 3.30
CA VAL A 31 -5.00 21.87 1.99
C VAL A 31 -6.18 21.36 1.16
N PHE A 32 -6.36 20.04 1.14
CA PHE A 32 -7.39 19.27 0.42
C PHE A 32 -8.20 18.41 1.42
N PRO A 33 -9.14 19.01 2.18
CA PRO A 33 -9.82 18.33 3.29
C PRO A 33 -10.76 17.20 2.88
N LYS A 34 -11.12 17.10 1.60
CA LYS A 34 -11.99 16.05 1.06
C LYS A 34 -11.21 14.86 0.50
N ALA A 35 -9.89 14.94 0.44
CA ALA A 35 -9.07 13.89 -0.13
C ALA A 35 -9.08 12.64 0.75
N GLU A 36 -9.39 11.51 0.13
CA GLU A 36 -9.21 10.21 0.76
C GLU A 36 -7.74 9.82 0.71
N ILE A 37 -7.14 9.58 1.88
CA ILE A 37 -5.73 9.21 1.96
C ILE A 37 -5.61 7.69 2.05
N GLN A 38 -4.88 7.11 1.11
CA GLN A 38 -4.61 5.68 1.07
C GLN A 38 -3.12 5.40 1.16
N LEU A 39 -2.75 4.23 1.69
CA LEU A 39 -1.39 3.75 1.60
C LEU A 39 -1.11 3.28 0.17
N CYS A 40 0.03 3.71 -0.37
CA CYS A 40 0.43 3.38 -1.72
C CYS A 40 0.85 1.90 -1.80
N ILE A 41 0.03 1.09 -2.46
CA ILE A 41 0.29 -0.34 -2.64
C ILE A 41 1.65 -0.61 -3.28
N VAL A 42 2.12 0.23 -4.19
CA VAL A 42 3.44 0.06 -4.83
C VAL A 42 4.57 0.18 -3.81
N HIS A 43 4.44 1.11 -2.84
CA HIS A 43 5.41 1.23 -1.74
C HIS A 43 5.31 0.03 -0.79
N GLN A 44 4.09 -0.42 -0.45
CA GLN A 44 3.87 -1.61 0.36
C GLN A 44 4.53 -2.85 -0.26
N ILE A 45 4.30 -3.11 -1.55
CA ILE A 45 4.92 -4.22 -2.30
C ILE A 45 6.44 -4.12 -2.27
N ARG A 46 7.01 -2.94 -2.54
CA ARG A 46 8.47 -2.74 -2.53
C ARG A 46 9.06 -2.98 -1.14
N ASN A 47 8.39 -2.53 -0.10
CA ASN A 47 8.80 -2.75 1.29
C ASN A 47 8.79 -4.24 1.64
N SER A 48 7.72 -4.97 1.29
CA SER A 48 7.63 -6.43 1.44
C SER A 48 8.74 -7.15 0.69
N LEU A 49 8.96 -6.85 -0.59
CA LEU A 49 9.95 -7.56 -1.41
C LEU A 49 11.40 -7.35 -0.96
N LYS A 50 11.70 -6.30 -0.19
CA LYS A 50 13.05 -6.04 0.35
C LYS A 50 13.58 -7.19 1.20
N TYR A 51 12.69 -7.94 1.85
CA TYR A 51 13.06 -9.05 2.75
C TYR A 51 12.93 -10.43 2.09
N ALA A 52 12.43 -10.50 0.85
CA ALA A 52 12.28 -11.76 0.12
C ALA A 52 13.57 -12.12 -0.64
N SER A 53 13.86 -13.42 -0.76
CA SER A 53 15.00 -13.87 -1.57
C SER A 53 14.69 -13.68 -3.06
N SER A 54 15.70 -13.34 -3.88
CA SER A 54 15.53 -13.14 -5.32
C SER A 54 14.92 -14.34 -6.06
N LYS A 55 15.16 -15.56 -5.56
CA LYS A 55 14.61 -16.81 -6.10
C LYS A 55 13.10 -16.91 -5.87
N ASP A 56 12.61 -16.35 -4.76
CA ASP A 56 11.24 -16.43 -4.32
C ASP A 56 10.39 -15.23 -4.78
N VAL A 57 10.99 -14.07 -5.10
CA VAL A 57 10.30 -12.83 -5.50
C VAL A 57 9.21 -13.07 -6.55
N LYS A 58 9.49 -13.86 -7.59
CA LYS A 58 8.52 -14.10 -8.67
C LYS A 58 7.29 -14.88 -8.17
N ILE A 59 7.51 -15.88 -7.31
CA ILE A 59 6.45 -16.73 -6.77
C ILE A 59 5.65 -15.95 -5.71
N PHE A 60 6.35 -15.28 -4.79
CA PHE A 60 5.77 -14.40 -3.79
C PHE A 60 4.87 -13.34 -4.44
N MET A 61 5.34 -12.68 -5.51
CA MET A 61 4.54 -11.68 -6.22
C MET A 61 3.29 -12.24 -6.90
N ASN A 62 3.29 -13.50 -7.31
CA ASN A 62 2.09 -14.12 -7.88
C ASN A 62 1.04 -14.38 -6.79
N ASP A 63 1.46 -14.75 -5.59
CA ASP A 63 0.56 -14.93 -4.45
C ASP A 63 0.04 -13.58 -3.95
N LEU A 64 0.93 -12.60 -3.75
CA LEU A 64 0.57 -11.23 -3.33
C LEU A 64 -0.40 -10.54 -4.29
N LYS A 65 -0.27 -10.81 -5.60
CA LYS A 65 -1.18 -10.31 -6.64
C LYS A 65 -2.62 -10.71 -6.43
N LYS A 66 -2.88 -11.86 -5.81
CA LYS A 66 -4.25 -12.32 -5.57
C LYS A 66 -4.97 -11.36 -4.62
N ILE A 67 -4.28 -10.84 -3.62
CA ILE A 67 -4.82 -9.94 -2.59
C ILE A 67 -5.40 -8.67 -3.23
N TYR A 68 -4.58 -7.91 -3.95
CA TYR A 68 -5.03 -6.63 -4.49
C TYR A 68 -5.83 -6.72 -5.80
N ARG A 69 -5.96 -7.93 -6.36
CA ARG A 69 -6.83 -8.22 -7.51
C ARG A 69 -8.14 -8.90 -7.10
N ALA A 70 -8.33 -9.15 -5.80
CA ALA A 70 -9.54 -9.76 -5.29
C ALA A 70 -10.78 -8.92 -5.63
N ALA A 71 -11.89 -9.60 -5.91
CA ALA A 71 -13.16 -8.95 -6.26
C ALA A 71 -13.87 -8.32 -5.06
N SER A 72 -13.47 -8.68 -3.83
CA SER A 72 -14.00 -8.13 -2.59
C SER A 72 -12.93 -8.12 -1.51
N ARG A 73 -13.17 -7.34 -0.46
CA ARG A 73 -12.32 -7.30 0.72
C ARG A 73 -12.20 -8.67 1.39
N GLU A 74 -13.30 -9.40 1.53
CA GLU A 74 -13.32 -10.74 2.13
C GLU A 74 -12.43 -11.73 1.36
N ILE A 75 -12.48 -11.70 0.02
CA ILE A 75 -11.60 -12.52 -0.82
C ILE A 75 -10.14 -12.09 -0.65
N ALA A 76 -9.87 -10.79 -0.54
CA ALA A 76 -8.52 -10.27 -0.31
C ALA A 76 -7.95 -10.73 1.03
N GLU A 77 -8.76 -10.70 2.09
CA GLU A 77 -8.40 -11.16 3.44
C GLU A 77 -8.10 -12.66 3.45
N ASN A 78 -8.89 -13.48 2.74
CA ASN A 78 -8.58 -14.91 2.57
C ASN A 78 -7.25 -15.14 1.86
N TYR A 79 -6.95 -14.41 0.77
CA TYR A 79 -5.66 -14.52 0.10
C TYR A 79 -4.49 -13.99 0.94
N LEU A 80 -4.74 -13.05 1.84
CA LEU A 80 -3.73 -12.57 2.79
C LEU A 80 -3.38 -13.67 3.80
N LEU A 81 -4.39 -14.39 4.33
CA LEU A 81 -4.17 -15.55 5.20
C LEU A 81 -3.40 -16.67 4.49
N GLU A 82 -3.76 -16.99 3.24
CA GLU A 82 -3.02 -17.98 2.43
C GLU A 82 -1.55 -17.56 2.21
N LEU A 83 -1.31 -16.26 2.00
CA LEU A 83 0.04 -15.72 1.84
C LEU A 83 0.84 -15.86 3.15
N GLU A 84 0.21 -15.56 4.29
CA GLU A 84 0.82 -15.70 5.63
C GLU A 84 1.15 -17.15 5.97
N GLU A 85 0.23 -18.09 5.73
CA GLU A 85 0.46 -19.52 5.95
C GLU A 85 1.66 -20.02 5.13
N LYS A 86 1.77 -19.58 3.87
CA LYS A 86 2.82 -20.03 2.96
C LYS A 86 4.19 -19.38 3.21
N TRP A 87 4.20 -18.09 3.55
CA TRP A 87 5.43 -17.28 3.56
C TRP A 87 5.81 -16.73 4.94
N GLY A 88 4.90 -16.72 5.91
CA GLY A 88 5.09 -16.10 7.22
C GLY A 88 6.25 -16.68 8.02
N GLU A 89 6.43 -18.00 8.02
CA GLU A 89 7.57 -18.63 8.69
C GLU A 89 8.91 -18.31 8.00
N LYS A 90 8.91 -18.29 6.66
CA LYS A 90 10.13 -18.07 5.87
C LYS A 90 10.55 -16.59 5.85
N TYR A 91 9.58 -15.69 5.89
CA TYR A 91 9.75 -14.25 5.76
C TYR A 91 8.94 -13.47 6.80
N PRO A 92 9.26 -13.58 8.09
CA PRO A 92 8.47 -12.96 9.16
C PRO A 92 8.41 -11.43 9.07
N LEU A 93 9.43 -10.79 8.47
CA LEU A 93 9.50 -9.33 8.29
C LEU A 93 8.67 -8.81 7.10
N VAL A 94 8.15 -9.69 6.25
CA VAL A 94 7.37 -9.30 5.07
C VAL A 94 5.93 -8.95 5.41
N LEU A 95 5.44 -9.50 6.52
CA LEU A 95 4.07 -9.37 7.01
C LEU A 95 4.01 -8.66 8.38
N ALA A 96 5.16 -8.22 8.90
CA ALA A 96 5.21 -7.41 10.11
C ALA A 96 4.75 -5.98 9.80
N GLU A 97 3.72 -5.52 10.53
CA GLU A 97 3.18 -4.15 10.49
C GLU A 97 4.20 -3.07 10.88
#